data_AF-A0A0D0APY0-F1
#
_entry.id   AF-A0A0D0APY0-F1
#
_cell.length_a   1.000
_cell.length_b   1.000
_cell.length_c   1.000
_cell.angle_alpha   90.00
_cell.angle_beta   90.00
_cell.angle_gamma   90.00
#
_symmetry.space_group_name_H-M   'P 1'
#
loop_
_entity.id
_entity.type
_entity.pdbx_description
1 polymer ?
#
loop_
_entity_poly.entity_id
_entity_poly.type
_entity_poly.pdbx_seq_one_letter_code
_entity_poly.pdbx_strand_id
1 'polypeptide(L)' 'MSEHQDEPSTRLRVWQQNLNSSLIAQHSLLNGPIARKWDIIALQEPHINQMKNTISSPYFHAVYPSTRFSSPE' A
#
# COMPACT_ATOMS: atom_id res chain seq x y z
N MET A 1 -5.35 -1.20 26.92
CA MET A 1 -4.91 -1.19 25.51
C MET A 1 -4.99 -2.65 25.06
N SER A 2 -6.01 -3.02 24.28
CA SER A 2 -6.16 -4.41 23.84
C SER A 2 -5.17 -4.67 22.72
N GLU A 3 -4.19 -5.51 22.99
CA GLU A 3 -3.40 -6.16 21.95
C GLU A 3 -4.36 -6.99 21.11
N HIS A 4 -4.57 -6.57 19.86
CA HIS A 4 -5.28 -7.41 18.89
C HIS A 4 -4.35 -8.59 18.57
N GLN A 5 -4.68 -9.76 19.12
CA GLN A 5 -4.12 -11.03 18.68
C GLN A 5 -4.67 -11.30 17.28
N ASP A 6 -3.92 -10.90 16.25
CA ASP A 6 -4.18 -11.30 14.88
C ASP A 6 -3.76 -12.78 14.76
N GLU A 7 -4.74 -13.68 14.93
CA GLU A 7 -4.56 -15.11 14.66
C GLU A 7 -4.01 -15.30 13.23
N PRO A 8 -3.02 -16.18 13.02
CA PRO A 8 -2.44 -16.40 11.71
C PRO A 8 -3.51 -16.92 10.73
N SER A 9 -3.98 -16.03 9.85
CA SER A 9 -4.91 -16.34 8.77
C SER A 9 -4.25 -17.26 7.75
N THR A 10 -4.87 -18.40 7.44
CA THR A 10 -4.45 -19.30 6.36
C THR A 10 -4.71 -18.72 4.96
N ARG A 11 -5.34 -17.55 4.88
CA ARG A 11 -5.72 -16.89 3.63
C ARG A 11 -4.98 -15.57 3.46
N LEU A 12 -4.27 -15.44 2.34
CA LEU A 12 -3.71 -14.17 1.88
C LEU A 12 -4.83 -13.21 1.46
N ARG A 13 -4.81 -11.99 2.00
CA ARG A 13 -5.79 -10.94 1.71
C ARG A 13 -5.08 -9.83 0.92
N VAL A 14 -5.56 -9.58 -0.30
CA VAL A 14 -5.06 -8.51 -1.18
C VAL A 14 -6.15 -7.47 -1.39
N TRP A 15 -5.86 -6.22 -1.01
CA TRP A 15 -6.70 -5.06 -1.34
C TRP A 15 -6.16 -4.40 -2.61
N GLN A 16 -7.05 -4.05 -3.53
CA GLN A 16 -6.68 -3.32 -4.74
C GLN A 16 -7.54 -2.07 -4.90
N GLN A 17 -6.90 -0.92 -5.17
CA GLN A 17 -7.61 0.35 -5.31
C GLN A 17 -6.88 1.34 -6.22
N ASN A 18 -7.64 2.01 -7.10
CA ASN A 18 -7.19 3.21 -7.79
C ASN A 18 -7.37 4.43 -6.88
N LEU A 19 -6.32 5.24 -6.72
CA LEU A 19 -6.31 6.43 -5.86
C LEU A 19 -6.46 7.76 -6.61
N ASN A 20 -6.48 7.73 -7.95
CA ASN A 20 -6.55 8.91 -8.81
C ASN A 20 -5.54 9.98 -8.39
N SER A 21 -4.31 9.55 -8.08
CA SER A 21 -3.18 10.36 -7.62
C SER A 21 -3.43 11.18 -6.33
N SER A 22 -4.50 10.89 -5.58
CA SER A 22 -4.90 11.64 -4.39
C SER A 22 -4.03 11.32 -3.17
N LEU A 23 -3.25 12.31 -2.73
CA LEU A 23 -2.47 12.24 -1.49
C LEU A 23 -3.35 11.94 -0.27
N ILE A 24 -4.51 12.61 -0.18
CA ILE A 24 -5.44 12.48 0.95
C ILE A 24 -6.03 11.07 0.99
N ALA A 25 -6.44 10.53 -0.17
CA ALA A 25 -6.97 9.18 -0.24
C ALA A 25 -5.91 8.13 0.16
N GLN A 26 -4.67 8.30 -0.31
CA GLN A 26 -3.57 7.41 0.06
C GLN A 26 -3.26 7.44 1.56
N HIS A 27 -3.18 8.64 2.15
CA HIS A 27 -2.97 8.79 3.59
C HIS A 27 -4.11 8.16 4.40
N SER A 28 -5.36 8.39 4.01
CA SER A 28 -6.53 7.84 4.68
C SER A 28 -6.54 6.31 4.62
N LEU A 29 -6.20 5.73 3.46
CA LEU A 29 -6.10 4.29 3.28
C LEU A 29 -5.02 3.67 4.16
N LEU A 30 -3.78 4.18 4.07
CA LEU A 30 -2.60 3.59 4.71
C LEU A 30 -2.53 3.78 6.23
N ASN A 31 -3.22 4.80 6.76
CA ASN A 31 -3.33 5.04 8.20
C ASN A 31 -4.68 4.59 8.78
N GLY A 32 -5.58 4.10 7.91
CA GLY A 32 -6.91 3.67 8.29
C GLY A 32 -6.96 2.23 8.80
N PRO A 33 -8.13 1.78 9.30
CA PRO A 33 -8.34 0.41 9.77
C PRO A 33 -8.24 -0.62 8.63
N ILE A 34 -8.38 -0.19 7.37
CA ILE A 34 -8.17 -1.05 6.20
C ILE A 34 -6.73 -1.57 6.22
N ALA A 35 -5.74 -0.70 6.42
CA ALA A 35 -4.34 -1.08 6.37
C ALA A 35 -3.97 -2.24 7.33
N ARG A 36 -4.64 -2.35 8.49
CA ARG A 36 -4.40 -3.45 9.44
C ARG A 36 -5.05 -4.78 9.06
N LYS A 37 -6.05 -4.77 8.17
CA LYS A 37 -6.86 -5.95 7.82
C LYS A 37 -6.39 -6.65 6.56
N TRP A 38 -5.40 -6.10 5.86
CA TRP A 38 -4.94 -6.59 4.56
C TRP A 38 -3.44 -6.83 4.60
N ASP A 39 -3.01 -7.94 4.00
CA ASP A 39 -1.61 -8.36 4.03
C ASP A 39 -0.84 -7.67 2.87
N ILE A 40 -1.52 -7.44 1.74
CA ILE A 40 -0.99 -6.70 0.57
C ILE A 40 -1.99 -5.62 0.15
N ILE A 41 -1.48 -4.43 -0.17
CA ILE A 41 -2.24 -3.32 -0.74
C ILE A 41 -1.64 -2.96 -2.11
N ALA A 42 -2.40 -3.18 -3.18
CA ALA A 42 -2.04 -2.88 -4.56
C ALA A 42 -2.70 -1.57 -5.02
N LEU A 43 -1.91 -0.51 -5.18
CA LEU A 43 -2.38 0.82 -5.55
C LEU A 43 -2.20 1.08 -7.06
N GLN A 44 -3.27 1.51 -7.73
CA GLN A 44 -3.20 2.10 -9.07
C GLN A 44 -3.27 3.63 -8.96
N GLU A 45 -2.53 4.31 -9.83
CA GLU A 45 -2.37 5.77 -9.80
C GLU A 45 -2.10 6.31 -8.37
N PRO A 46 -1.09 5.77 -7.66
CA PRO A 46 -0.77 6.27 -6.33
C PRO A 46 -0.27 7.71 -6.42
N HIS A 47 -0.39 8.43 -5.31
CA HIS A 47 0.32 9.70 -5.17
C HIS A 47 1.83 9.45 -5.18
N ILE A 48 2.52 10.08 -6.12
CA ILE A 48 3.97 10.06 -6.27
C ILE A 48 4.53 11.41 -5.82
N ASN A 49 5.43 11.38 -4.84
CA ASN A 49 6.07 12.59 -4.33
C ASN A 49 7.14 13.13 -5.32
N GLN A 50 7.70 14.30 -5.00
CA GLN A 50 8.71 14.95 -5.83
C GLN A 50 9.99 14.11 -6.05
N MET A 51 10.29 13.17 -5.15
CA MET A 51 11.41 12.23 -5.27
C MET A 51 11.05 10.97 -6.07
N LYS A 52 9.90 10.95 -6.76
CA LYS A 52 9.38 9.82 -7.53
C LYS A 52 9.06 8.57 -6.69
N ASN A 53 8.77 8.76 -5.40
CA ASN A 53 8.39 7.70 -4.48
C ASN A 53 6.90 7.79 -4.09
N THR A 54 6.26 6.64 -3.98
CA THR A 54 5.00 6.43 -3.28
C THR A 54 5.21 6.59 -1.77
N ILE A 55 4.29 7.28 -1.09
CA ILE A 55 4.29 7.35 0.38
C ILE A 55 3.85 6.02 1.00
N SER A 56 4.49 5.62 2.10
CA SER A 56 4.11 4.42 2.88
C SER A 56 3.97 4.76 4.37
N SER A 57 3.17 3.99 5.10
CA SER A 57 3.16 4.04 6.57
C SER A 57 4.23 3.10 7.13
N PRO A 58 4.66 3.25 8.41
CA PRO A 58 5.68 2.37 9.01
C PRO A 58 5.31 0.88 9.03
N TYR A 59 4.03 0.56 8.85
CA TYR A 59 3.51 -0.81 8.81
C TYR A 59 3.70 -1.49 7.44
N PHE A 60 3.95 -0.70 6.39
CA PHE A 60 4.05 -1.19 5.02
C PHE A 60 5.41 -0.83 4.41
N HIS A 61 5.96 -1.78 3.66
CA HIS A 61 7.10 -1.53 2.78
C HIS A 61 6.59 -1.37 1.34
N ALA A 62 6.82 -0.20 0.74
CA ALA A 62 6.47 0.02 -0.65
C ALA A 62 7.45 -0.73 -1.57
N VAL A 63 6.92 -1.67 -2.35
CA VAL A 63 7.70 -2.41 -3.36
C VAL A 63 7.39 -1.84 -4.74
N TYR A 64 8.43 -1.50 -5.48
CA TYR A 64 8.32 -1.11 -6.88
C TYR A 64 8.79 -2.25 -7.78
N PRO A 65 8.17 -2.44 -8.96
CA PRO A 65 8.73 -3.32 -9.97
C PRO A 65 10.16 -2.88 -10.31
N SER A 66 11.11 -3.81 -10.27
CA SER A 66 12.51 -3.56 -10.64
C SER A 66 12.66 -3.16 -12.10
N THR A 67 11.66 -3.49 -12.93
CA THR A 67 11.64 -3.24 -14.37
C THR A 67 11.03 -1.89 -14.76
N ARG A 68 10.63 -1.03 -13.82
CA ARG A 68 10.02 0.28 -14.13
C ARG A 68 10.90 1.15 -15.05
N PHE A 69 12.22 1.00 -14.97
CA PHE A 69 13.19 1.73 -15.81
C PHE A 69 13.91 0.85 -16.84
N SER A 70 13.64 -0.45 -16.88
CA SER A 70 14.13 -1.29 -17.97
C SER A 70 13.17 -1.12 -19.14
N SER A 71 13.68 -0.65 -20.27
CA SER A 71 12.93 -0.61 -21.53
C SER A 71 12.27 -1.97 -21.78
N PRO A 72 10.97 -2.04 -22.12
CA PRO A 72 10.42 -3.27 -22.67
C PRO A 72 11.14 -3.54 -24.00
N GLU A 73 11.71 -4.73 -24.15
CA GLU A 73 12.13 -5.25 -25.47
C GLU A 73 10.92 -5.54 -26.36
#